data_AF-A0A7S2PP58-F1
#
_entry.id   AF-A0A7S2PP58-F1
#
_cell.length_a   1.000
_cell.length_b   1.000
_cell.length_c   1.000
_cell.angle_alpha   90.00
_cell.angle_beta   90.00
_cell.angle_gamma   90.00
#
_symmetry.space_group_name_H-M   'P 1'
#
loop_
_entity.id
_entity.type
_entity.pdbx_description
1 polymer ?
#
loop_
_entity_poly.entity_id
_entity_poly.type
_entity_poly.pdbx_seq_one_letter_code
_entity_poly.pdbx_strand_id
1 'polypeptide(L)'
;APFTFLMANGADGICVWAYTIRHMLFDQNHTLDDLFRPSEEVYEEMVDFHKRRLHFFGAAGHIGWSGGNNLPGVLAVNQVQDGQRILVSTIDLQGRTHAVPGTVMRWGDGDMHP
;
A
#
# COMPACT_ATOMS: atom_id res chain seq x y z
N ALA A 1 4.61 -9.84 13.52
CA ALA A 1 4.05 -11.18 13.17
C ALA A 1 3.81 -11.23 11.66
N PRO A 2 3.94 -12.39 10.99
CA PRO A 2 3.92 -12.48 9.53
C PRO A 2 2.61 -12.06 8.85
N PHE A 3 1.53 -11.81 9.61
CA PHE A 3 0.22 -11.38 9.11
C PHE A 3 -0.17 -9.94 9.46
N THR A 4 0.64 -9.22 10.23
CA THR A 4 0.26 -7.88 10.71
C THR A 4 0.08 -6.90 9.55
N PHE A 5 0.93 -7.00 8.52
CA PHE A 5 0.82 -6.16 7.33
C PHE A 5 -0.43 -6.51 6.50
N LEU A 6 -0.77 -7.80 6.38
CA LEU A 6 -1.97 -8.22 5.65
C LEU A 6 -3.26 -7.71 6.33
N MET A 7 -3.34 -7.81 7.67
CA MET A 7 -4.46 -7.28 8.43
C MET A 7 -4.55 -5.75 8.30
N ALA A 8 -3.42 -5.06 8.33
CA ALA A 8 -3.36 -3.61 8.13
C ALA A 8 -3.88 -3.20 6.74
N ASN A 9 -3.48 -3.90 5.67
CA ASN A 9 -4.01 -3.66 4.32
C ASN A 9 -5.52 -3.92 4.23
N GLY A 10 -6.04 -4.93 4.93
CA GLY A 10 -7.48 -5.19 4.99
C GLY A 10 -8.24 -4.04 5.64
N ALA A 11 -7.75 -3.53 6.77
CA ALA A 11 -8.35 -2.38 7.46
C ALA A 11 -8.32 -1.11 6.57
N ASP A 12 -7.16 -0.81 5.98
CA ASP A 12 -6.98 0.36 5.12
C ASP A 12 -7.83 0.25 3.84
N GLY A 13 -8.00 -0.94 3.28
CA GLY A 13 -8.87 -1.18 2.13
C GLY A 13 -10.34 -0.85 2.41
N ILE A 14 -10.83 -1.11 3.62
CA ILE A 14 -12.19 -0.70 4.02
C ILE A 14 -12.27 0.82 4.17
N CYS A 15 -11.26 1.46 4.77
CA CYS A 15 -11.19 2.91 4.88
C CYS A 15 -11.23 3.60 3.51
N VAL A 16 -10.54 3.03 2.51
CA VAL A 16 -10.58 3.52 1.13
C VAL A 16 -12.03 3.59 0.61
N TRP A 17 -12.78 2.49 0.71
CA TRP A 17 -14.18 2.47 0.28
C TRP A 17 -15.06 3.40 1.09
N ALA A 18 -14.88 3.46 2.41
CA ALA A 18 -15.64 4.36 3.27
C ALA A 18 -15.45 5.84 2.88
N TYR A 19 -14.20 6.25 2.61
CA TYR A 19 -13.90 7.61 2.15
C TYR A 19 -14.47 7.89 0.76
N THR A 20 -14.39 6.94 -0.17
CA THR A 20 -14.99 7.08 -1.50
C THR A 20 -16.50 7.25 -1.40
N ILE A 21 -17.20 6.39 -0.65
CA ILE A 21 -18.66 6.47 -0.49
C ILE A 21 -19.04 7.80 0.19
N ARG A 22 -18.32 8.21 1.23
CA ARG A 22 -18.53 9.50 1.88
C ARG A 22 -18.41 10.65 0.86
N HIS A 23 -17.36 10.64 0.03
CA HIS A 23 -17.17 11.67 -0.99
C HIS A 23 -18.34 11.73 -1.97
N MET A 24 -18.78 10.59 -2.49
CA MET A 24 -19.89 10.54 -3.43
C MET A 24 -21.20 11.06 -2.82
N LEU A 25 -21.50 10.68 -1.58
CA LEU A 25 -22.75 11.07 -0.93
C LEU A 25 -22.78 12.54 -0.50
N PHE A 26 -21.69 13.02 0.11
CA PHE A 26 -21.70 14.31 0.82
C PHE A 26 -21.04 15.44 0.05
N ASP A 27 -20.13 15.11 -0.88
CA ASP A 27 -19.41 16.13 -1.64
C ASP A 27 -19.93 16.22 -3.09
N GLN A 28 -20.36 15.09 -3.68
CA GLN A 28 -20.91 15.02 -5.04
C GLN A 28 -22.44 14.94 -5.10
N ASN A 29 -23.12 14.86 -3.95
CA ASN A 29 -24.58 14.78 -3.83
C ASN A 29 -25.24 13.60 -4.57
N HIS A 30 -24.51 12.51 -4.80
CA HIS A 30 -25.11 11.26 -5.29
C HIS A 30 -25.97 10.64 -4.20
N THR A 31 -27.02 9.93 -4.61
CA THR A 31 -27.85 9.15 -3.68
C THR A 31 -27.26 7.78 -3.43
N LEU A 32 -27.73 7.08 -2.39
CA LEU A 32 -27.36 5.68 -2.18
C LEU A 32 -27.80 4.80 -3.35
N ASP A 33 -28.91 5.11 -4.02
CA ASP A 33 -29.41 4.31 -5.16
C ASP A 33 -28.45 4.42 -6.36
N ASP A 34 -27.92 5.62 -6.62
CA ASP A 34 -26.89 5.86 -7.64
C ASP A 34 -25.63 5.03 -7.36
N LEU A 35 -25.25 4.84 -6.09
CA LEU A 35 -24.07 4.04 -5.74
C LEU A 35 -24.31 2.53 -5.75
N PHE A 36 -25.54 2.08 -5.49
CA PHE A 36 -25.88 0.66 -5.60
C PHE A 36 -25.98 0.20 -7.06
N ARG A 37 -26.38 1.10 -7.96
CA ARG A 37 -26.52 0.84 -9.40
C ARG A 37 -25.92 1.99 -10.20
N PRO A 38 -24.59 2.14 -10.19
CA PRO A 38 -23.93 3.28 -10.81
C PRO A 38 -24.14 3.27 -12.31
N SER A 39 -24.49 4.44 -12.85
CA SER A 39 -24.26 4.72 -14.26
C SER A 39 -22.75 4.70 -14.55
N GLU A 40 -22.39 4.67 -15.82
CA GLU A 40 -20.99 4.76 -16.24
C GLU A 40 -20.30 6.00 -15.66
N GLU A 41 -20.96 7.16 -15.72
CA GLU A 41 -20.47 8.44 -15.21
C GLU A 41 -20.20 8.40 -13.69
N VAL A 42 -21.14 7.87 -12.90
CA VAL A 42 -20.99 7.72 -11.44
C VAL A 42 -19.85 6.75 -11.10
N TYR A 43 -19.75 5.66 -11.85
CA TYR A 43 -18.67 4.70 -11.68
C TYR A 43 -17.30 5.31 -11.99
N GLU A 44 -17.18 6.05 -13.08
CA GLU A 44 -15.95 6.74 -13.45
C GLU A 44 -15.53 7.77 -12.40
N GLU A 45 -16.49 8.50 -11.82
CA GLU A 45 -16.21 9.46 -10.75
C GLU A 45 -15.71 8.77 -9.46
N MET A 46 -16.34 7.65 -9.06
CA MET A 46 -15.84 6.84 -7.94
C MET A 46 -14.40 6.39 -8.16
N VAL A 47 -14.11 5.89 -9.37
CA VAL A 47 -12.79 5.40 -9.77
C VAL A 47 -11.77 6.53 -9.80
N ASP A 48 -12.13 7.71 -10.31
CA ASP A 48 -11.25 8.88 -10.34
C ASP A 48 -10.88 9.33 -8.93
N PHE A 49 -11.87 9.50 -8.05
CA PHE A 49 -11.61 9.89 -6.67
C PHE A 49 -10.69 8.88 -5.97
N HIS A 50 -11.03 7.59 -6.05
CA HIS A 50 -10.26 6.50 -5.46
C HIS A 50 -8.80 6.47 -5.93
N LYS A 51 -8.57 6.62 -7.23
CA LYS A 51 -7.24 6.41 -7.84
C LYS A 51 -6.37 7.65 -7.91
N ARG A 52 -6.96 8.85 -7.90
CA ARG A 52 -6.21 10.09 -8.18
C ARG A 52 -6.26 11.10 -7.07
N ARG A 53 -7.29 11.06 -6.22
CA ARG A 53 -7.56 12.14 -5.25
C ARG A 53 -7.47 11.66 -3.81
N LEU A 54 -7.91 10.44 -3.53
CA LEU A 54 -7.90 9.90 -2.19
C LEU A 54 -6.48 9.63 -1.71
N HIS A 55 -6.12 10.25 -0.59
CA HIS A 55 -4.88 10.02 0.12
C HIS A 55 -5.11 10.13 1.64
N PHE A 56 -4.55 9.20 2.41
CA PHE A 56 -4.60 9.23 3.88
C PHE A 56 -3.49 8.37 4.50
N PHE A 57 -3.25 8.51 5.80
CA PHE A 57 -2.35 7.63 6.55
C PHE A 57 -3.16 6.55 7.28
N GLY A 58 -2.99 5.30 6.86
CA GLY A 58 -3.60 4.10 7.44
C GLY A 58 -2.62 3.28 8.28
N ALA A 59 -3.07 2.09 8.68
CA ALA A 59 -2.28 1.14 9.47
C ALA A 59 -1.08 0.55 8.70
N ALA A 60 -1.18 0.42 7.37
CA ALA A 60 -0.12 -0.05 6.50
C ALA A 60 0.82 1.09 6.02
N GLY A 61 0.50 2.34 6.35
CA GLY A 61 1.27 3.51 5.97
C GLY A 61 0.48 4.52 5.15
N HIS A 62 1.17 5.31 4.33
CA HIS A 62 0.51 6.26 3.43
C HIS A 62 -0.23 5.52 2.31
N ILE A 63 -1.54 5.68 2.27
CA ILE A 63 -2.41 5.17 1.22
C ILE A 63 -2.65 6.30 0.24
N GLY A 64 -2.15 6.13 -0.98
CA GLY A 64 -2.35 7.06 -2.10
C GLY A 64 -1.87 6.39 -3.36
N TRP A 65 -2.76 6.21 -4.33
CA TRP A 65 -2.43 5.57 -5.59
C TRP A 65 -1.64 6.54 -6.46
N SER A 66 -0.50 6.09 -7.00
CA SER A 66 0.28 6.86 -7.97
C SER A 66 -0.03 6.34 -9.37
N GLY A 67 -0.88 7.06 -10.11
CA GLY A 67 -1.30 6.64 -11.45
C GLY A 67 -2.49 5.66 -11.43
N GLY A 68 -2.48 4.65 -12.30
CA GLY A 68 -3.65 3.80 -12.57
C GLY A 68 -3.99 2.77 -11.49
N ASN A 69 -3.07 1.84 -11.18
CA ASN A 69 -3.28 0.71 -10.26
C ASN A 69 -2.02 0.40 -9.43
N ASN A 70 -1.18 1.41 -9.17
CA ASN A 70 0.03 1.24 -8.37
C ASN A 70 -0.15 1.89 -7.00
N LEU A 71 -0.04 1.08 -5.95
CA LEU A 71 0.08 1.55 -4.57
C LEU A 71 1.55 1.45 -4.18
N PRO A 72 2.31 2.56 -4.17
CA PRO A 72 3.71 2.54 -3.77
C PRO A 72 3.83 2.09 -2.31
N GLY A 73 4.75 1.17 -2.04
CA GLY A 73 5.00 0.66 -0.70
C GLY A 73 6.50 0.44 -0.48
N VAL A 74 6.88 0.35 0.79
CA VAL A 74 8.25 -0.02 1.18
C VAL A 74 8.47 -1.50 0.86
N LEU A 75 9.54 -1.83 0.15
CA LEU A 75 9.89 -3.21 -0.17
C LEU A 75 10.80 -3.80 0.90
N ALA A 76 10.59 -5.07 1.20
CA ALA A 76 11.42 -5.86 2.11
C ALA A 76 12.44 -6.67 1.31
N VAL A 77 13.73 -6.45 1.56
CA VAL A 77 14.82 -7.27 1.00
C VAL A 77 15.15 -8.36 1.99
N ASN A 78 14.83 -9.59 1.62
CA ASN A 78 15.09 -10.76 2.43
C ASN A 78 16.21 -11.59 1.82
N GLN A 79 17.12 -12.09 2.65
CA GLN A 79 18.16 -13.03 2.25
C GLN A 79 17.95 -14.36 2.99
N VAL A 80 18.20 -15.47 2.29
CA VAL A 80 18.28 -16.78 2.94
C VAL A 80 19.69 -16.95 3.51
N GLN A 81 19.80 -17.08 4.83
CA GLN A 81 21.05 -17.36 5.53
C GLN A 81 20.84 -18.57 6.43
N ASP A 82 21.72 -19.57 6.35
CA ASP A 82 21.65 -20.77 7.19
C ASP A 82 20.27 -21.45 7.18
N GLY A 83 19.61 -21.45 6.02
CA GLY A 83 18.27 -22.02 5.83
C GLY A 83 17.10 -21.16 6.33
N GLN A 84 17.36 -19.96 6.85
CA GLN A 84 16.35 -19.03 7.35
C GLN A 84 16.21 -17.79 6.47
N ARG A 85 14.97 -17.30 6.30
CA ARG A 85 14.69 -16.03 5.61
C ARG A 85 14.87 -14.87 6.59
N ILE A 86 15.89 -14.05 6.39
CA ILE A 86 16.24 -12.89 7.22
C ILE A 86 15.97 -11.60 6.45
N LEU A 87 15.26 -10.65 7.06
CA LEU A 87 15.12 -9.29 6.53
C LEU A 87 16.44 -8.55 6.75
N VAL A 88 17.11 -8.14 5.67
CA VAL A 88 18.45 -7.52 5.73
C VAL A 88 18.42 -6.03 5.39
N SER A 89 17.47 -5.62 4.56
CA SER A 89 17.24 -4.21 4.25
C SER A 89 15.81 -3.94 3.82
N THR A 90 15.44 -2.68 3.78
CA THR A 90 14.22 -2.18 3.17
C THR A 90 14.56 -1.21 2.04
N ILE A 91 13.67 -1.07 1.06
CA ILE A 91 13.78 -0.07 0.00
C ILE A 91 12.60 0.89 0.16
N ASP A 92 12.89 2.17 0.38
CA ASP A 92 11.87 3.20 0.54
C ASP A 92 11.22 3.60 -0.79
N LEU A 93 10.24 4.52 -0.71
CA LEU A 93 9.52 5.02 -1.88
C LEU A 93 10.38 5.84 -2.85
N GLN A 94 11.58 6.26 -2.43
CA GLN A 94 12.56 6.96 -3.26
C GLN A 94 13.57 5.98 -3.88
N GLY A 95 13.41 4.67 -3.66
CA GLY A 95 14.34 3.64 -4.13
C GLY A 95 15.62 3.56 -3.31
N ARG A 96 15.68 4.18 -2.12
CA ARG A 96 16.86 4.13 -1.26
C ARG A 96 16.80 2.91 -0.36
N THR A 97 17.94 2.24 -0.27
CA THR A 97 18.09 1.07 0.60
C THR A 97 18.46 1.49 2.02
N HIS A 98 17.76 0.93 3.00
CA HIS A 98 18.01 1.12 4.43
C HIS A 98 18.36 -0.22 5.05
N ALA A 99 19.55 -0.33 5.64
CA ALA A 99 19.96 -1.54 6.34
C ALA A 99 19.13 -1.73 7.61
N VAL A 100 18.73 -2.97 7.92
CA VAL A 100 18.08 -3.27 9.19
C VAL A 100 19.14 -3.44 10.27
N PRO A 101 19.07 -2.67 11.38
CA PRO A 101 20.06 -2.76 12.46
C PRO A 101 20.22 -4.19 12.98
N GLY A 102 21.47 -4.64 13.14
CA GLY A 102 21.79 -5.98 13.64
C GLY A 102 21.69 -7.09 12.58
N THR A 103 21.46 -6.75 11.31
CA THR A 103 21.48 -7.69 10.19
C THR A 103 22.52 -7.27 9.15
N VAL A 104 23.09 -8.24 8.44
CA VAL A 104 24.10 -8.00 7.40
C VAL A 104 23.82 -8.93 6.23
N MET A 105 23.92 -8.42 5.00
CA MET A 105 23.92 -9.27 3.81
C MET A 105 25.21 -10.10 3.77
N ARG A 106 25.07 -11.40 3.50
CA ARG A 106 26.19 -12.34 3.33
C ARG A 106 26.24 -12.82 1.90
N TRP A 107 27.34 -12.57 1.20
CA TRP A 107 27.54 -13.09 -0.14
C TRP A 107 27.95 -14.56 -0.12
N GLY A 108 27.92 -15.23 -1.28
CA GLY A 108 28.16 -16.68 -1.36
C GLY A 108 29.56 -17.13 -0.95
N ASP A 109 30.51 -16.20 -0.94
CA ASP A 109 31.87 -16.35 -0.42
C ASP A 109 31.99 -16.04 1.09
N GLY A 110 30.88 -15.67 1.73
CA GLY A 110 30.83 -15.25 3.13
C GLY A 110 31.20 -13.78 3.34
N ASP A 111 31.49 -13.02 2.28
CA ASP A 111 31.82 -11.61 2.39
C ASP A 111 30.59 -10.79 2.79
N MET A 112 30.81 -9.71 3.53
CA MET A 112 29.79 -8.79 4.03
C MET A 112 29.77 -7.47 3.27
N HIS A 113 30.67 -7.31 2.29
CA HIS A 113 30.75 -6.15 1.40
C HIS A 113 30.46 -6.55 -0.06
N PRO A 114 29.76 -5.71 -0.83
CA PRO A 114 29.54 -5.92 -2.26
C PRO A 114 30.81 -5.68 -3.10
#